data_AF-A0A1Q4BKR8-F1
#
_entry.id   AF-A0A1Q4BKR8-F1
#
_cell.length_a   1.000
_cell.length_b   1.000
_cell.length_c   1.000
_cell.angle_alpha   90.00
_cell.angle_beta   90.00
_cell.angle_gamma   90.00
#
_symmetry.space_group_name_H-M   'P 1'
#
loop_
_entity.id
_entity.type
_entity.pdbx_description
1 polymer ?
#
loop_
_entity_poly.entity_id
_entity_poly.type
_entity_poly.pdbx_seq_one_letter_code
_entity_poly.pdbx_strand_id
1 'polypeptide(L)' 'MIKSINVVELDTLPETAKAQVNELVAKRSADDIQRLHKAIEDAPAVKTAVEAKGFSSQDVLVAQIDDDGELVVIAKRRS' A
#
# COMPACT_ATOMS: atom_id res chain seq x y z
N MET A 1 -11.91 3.53 13.28
CA MET A 1 -10.62 3.16 13.91
C MET A 1 -9.99 2.09 13.04
N ILE A 2 -8.69 2.16 12.80
CA ILE A 2 -7.97 1.08 12.10
C ILE A 2 -7.85 -0.09 13.07
N LYS A 3 -8.38 -1.24 12.70
CA LYS A 3 -8.36 -2.45 13.55
C LYS A 3 -7.08 -3.26 13.32
N SER A 4 -6.67 -3.38 12.06
CA SER A 4 -5.55 -4.21 11.61
C SER A 4 -4.86 -3.56 10.41
N ILE A 5 -3.60 -3.96 10.18
CA ILE A 5 -2.82 -3.54 9.01
C ILE A 5 -2.45 -4.80 8.24
N ASN A 6 -2.84 -4.86 6.98
CA ASN A 6 -2.61 -6.00 6.12
C ASN A 6 -1.81 -5.57 4.91
N VAL A 7 -0.62 -6.16 4.75
CA VAL A 7 0.33 -5.82 3.70
C VAL A 7 0.39 -6.97 2.72
N VAL A 8 -0.01 -6.69 1.49
CA VAL A 8 -0.13 -7.64 0.39
C VAL A 8 0.84 -7.26 -0.73
N GLU A 9 1.58 -8.25 -1.23
CA GLU A 9 2.48 -8.05 -2.37
C GLU A 9 1.65 -8.04 -3.66
N LEU A 10 1.82 -7.01 -4.49
CA LEU A 10 1.17 -6.93 -5.79
C LEU A 10 1.41 -8.19 -6.61
N ASP A 11 2.60 -8.79 -6.52
CA ASP A 11 2.95 -9.94 -7.33
C ASP A 11 2.21 -11.23 -6.93
N THR A 12 1.76 -11.32 -5.68
CA THR A 12 0.95 -12.43 -5.17
C THR A 12 -0.53 -12.31 -5.53
N LEU A 13 -0.96 -11.14 -6.01
CA LEU A 13 -2.35 -10.92 -6.42
C LEU A 13 -2.63 -11.51 -7.80
N PRO A 14 -3.87 -11.95 -8.08
CA PRO A 14 -4.26 -12.37 -9.43
C PRO A 14 -4.13 -11.22 -10.43
N GLU A 15 -3.90 -11.52 -11.71
CA GLU A 15 -3.68 -10.51 -12.76
C GLU A 15 -4.77 -9.44 -12.82
N THR A 16 -6.04 -9.83 -12.60
CA THR A 16 -7.18 -8.91 -12.52
C THR A 16 -7.03 -7.87 -11.41
N ALA A 17 -6.50 -8.26 -10.24
CA ALA A 17 -6.24 -7.33 -9.15
C ALA A 17 -4.99 -6.49 -9.43
N LYS A 18 -3.92 -7.07 -10.01
CA LYS A 18 -2.73 -6.32 -10.43
C LYS A 18 -3.10 -5.18 -11.39
N ALA A 19 -3.94 -5.47 -12.38
CA ALA A 19 -4.40 -4.49 -13.37
C ALA A 19 -5.20 -3.35 -12.71
N GLN A 20 -6.14 -3.67 -11.82
CA GLN A 20 -6.93 -2.68 -11.08
C GLN A 20 -6.05 -1.77 -10.22
N VAL A 21 -5.06 -2.35 -9.52
CA VAL A 21 -4.12 -1.58 -8.70
C VAL A 21 -3.28 -0.65 -9.59
N ASN A 22 -2.72 -1.17 -10.68
CA ASN A 22 -1.95 -0.35 -11.61
C ASN A 22 -2.78 0.78 -12.22
N GLU A 23 -4.04 0.53 -12.59
CA GLU A 23 -4.95 1.56 -13.05
C GLU A 23 -5.24 2.61 -11.98
N LEU A 24 -5.45 2.19 -10.73
CA LEU A 24 -5.68 3.09 -9.62
C LEU A 24 -4.47 3.99 -9.37
N VAL A 25 -3.26 3.40 -9.39
CA VAL A 25 -2.00 4.13 -9.25
C VAL A 25 -1.78 5.06 -10.43
N ALA A 26 -2.08 4.63 -11.65
CA ALA A 26 -1.97 5.46 -12.85
C ALA A 26 -2.97 6.63 -12.88
N LYS A 27 -4.13 6.47 -12.22
CA LYS A 27 -5.13 7.54 -12.03
C LYS A 27 -4.75 8.48 -10.89
N ARG A 28 -3.87 8.08 -9.97
CA ARG A 28 -3.38 8.92 -8.89
C ARG A 28 -2.29 9.87 -9.39
N SER A 29 -2.35 11.11 -8.95
CA SER A 29 -1.30 12.08 -9.27
C SER A 29 -0.05 11.80 -8.43
N ALA A 30 1.11 12.28 -8.90
CA ALA A 30 2.36 12.16 -8.15
C ALA A 30 2.25 12.76 -6.72
N ASP A 31 1.48 13.85 -6.57
CA ASP A 31 1.17 14.49 -5.28
C ASP A 31 0.44 13.54 -4.31
N ASP A 32 -0.55 12.80 -4.79
CA ASP A 32 -1.29 11.81 -3.99
C ASP A 32 -0.38 10.66 -3.53
N ILE A 33 0.51 10.19 -4.41
CA ILE A 33 1.49 9.15 -4.08
C ILE A 33 2.49 9.68 -3.05
N GLN A 34 2.97 10.92 -3.18
CA GLN A 34 3.87 11.52 -2.19
C GLN A 34 3.19 11.67 -0.82
N ARG A 35 1.92 12.10 -0.78
CA ARG A 35 1.15 12.19 0.48
C ARG A 35 0.95 10.82 1.10
N LEU A 36 0.69 9.81 0.29
CA LEU A 36 0.59 8.42 0.74
C LEU A 36 1.89 7.95 1.39
N HIS A 37 3.03 8.11 0.71
CA HIS A 37 4.34 7.73 1.24
C HIS A 37 4.65 8.47 2.54
N LYS A 38 4.39 9.77 2.57
CA LYS A 38 4.57 10.59 3.77
C LYS A 38 3.69 10.14 4.92
N ALA A 39 2.43 9.80 4.68
CA ALA A 39 1.52 9.28 5.71
C ALA A 39 2.00 7.93 6.28
N ILE A 40 2.59 7.07 5.44
CA ILE A 40 3.18 5.80 5.88
C ILE A 40 4.44 6.05 6.71
N GLU A 41 5.29 7.00 6.31
CA GLU A 41 6.47 7.40 7.07
C GLU A 41 6.12 8.02 8.42
N ASP A 42 5.04 8.81 8.47
CA ASP A 42 4.53 9.44 9.70
C ASP A 42 3.80 8.43 10.61
N ALA A 43 3.34 7.31 10.05
CA ALA A 43 2.64 6.25 10.76
C ALA A 43 3.58 5.05 11.06
N PRO A 44 4.28 5.03 12.21
CA PRO A 44 5.26 4.00 12.55
C PRO A 44 4.66 2.57 12.57
N ALA A 45 3.38 2.43 12.91
CA ALA A 45 2.68 1.14 12.86
C ALA A 45 2.58 0.58 11.44
N VAL A 46 2.28 1.44 10.46
CA VAL A 46 2.19 1.04 9.04
C VAL A 46 3.58 0.75 8.52
N LYS A 47 4.54 1.64 8.77
CA LYS A 47 5.94 1.44 8.39
C LYS A 47 6.47 0.08 8.88
N THR A 48 6.28 -0.24 10.17
CA THR A 48 6.70 -1.51 10.76
C THR A 48 6.02 -2.71 10.08
N ALA A 49 4.72 -2.63 9.78
CA ALA A 49 4.00 -3.71 9.11
C ALA A 49 4.51 -3.96 7.68
N VAL A 50 4.83 -2.88 6.95
CA VAL A 50 5.35 -2.92 5.58
C VAL A 50 6.77 -3.48 5.58
N GLU A 51 7.62 -3.01 6.50
CA GLU A 51 9.00 -3.49 6.70
C GLU A 51 9.03 -4.96 7.16
N ALA A 52 8.08 -5.40 7.99
CA ALA A 52 7.97 -6.79 8.42
C ALA A 52 7.69 -7.77 7.26
N LYS A 53 7.09 -7.29 6.17
CA LYS A 53 6.94 -8.04 4.91
C LYS A 53 8.13 -7.88 3.96
N GLY A 54 9.11 -7.04 4.29
CA GLY A 54 10.28 -6.75 3.45
C GLY A 54 10.04 -5.71 2.37
N PHE A 55 9.08 -4.79 2.59
CA PHE A 55 8.83 -3.64 1.72
C PHE A 55 9.19 -2.34 2.43
N SER A 56 9.41 -1.26 1.68
CA SER A 56 9.55 0.10 2.20
C SER A 56 8.31 0.94 1.87
N SER A 57 8.20 2.12 2.50
CA SER A 57 7.16 3.11 2.18
C SER A 57 7.12 3.46 0.69
N GLN A 58 8.27 3.46 0.01
CA GLN A 58 8.36 3.75 -1.43
C GLN A 58 7.91 2.59 -2.33
N ASP A 59 7.92 1.36 -1.82
CA ASP A 59 7.38 0.18 -2.52
C ASP A 59 5.86 0.13 -2.45
N VAL A 60 5.25 0.92 -1.56
CA VAL A 60 3.79 1.00 -1.43
C VAL A 60 3.20 1.76 -2.61
N LEU A 61 2.28 1.09 -3.29
CA LEU A 61 1.54 1.62 -4.43
C LEU A 61 0.16 2.13 -4.00
N VAL A 62 -0.48 1.39 -3.09
CA VAL A 62 -1.81 1.71 -2.58
C VAL A 62 -1.82 1.46 -1.08
N ALA A 63 -2.34 2.40 -0.31
CA ALA A 63 -2.87 2.10 1.02
C ALA A 63 -4.29 2.67 1.09
N GLN A 64 -5.21 1.86 1.58
CA GLN A 64 -6.59 2.25 1.79
C GLN A 64 -7.18 1.46 2.93
N ILE A 65 -8.08 2.09 3.68
CA ILE A 65 -8.86 1.40 4.71
C ILE A 65 -10.06 0.79 4.01
N ASP A 66 -10.30 -0.50 4.22
CA ASP A 66 -11.48 -1.18 3.72
C ASP A 66 -12.72 -0.89 4.61
N ASP A 67 -13.89 -1.32 4.17
CA ASP A 67 -15.15 -1.15 4.91
C ASP A 67 -15.15 -1.81 6.30
N ASP A 68 -14.35 -2.85 6.53
CA ASP A 68 -14.20 -3.49 7.85
C ASP A 68 -13.28 -2.69 8.80
N GLY A 69 -12.55 -1.71 8.29
CA GLY A 69 -11.60 -0.90 9.05
C GLY A 69 -10.18 -1.49 9.09
N GLU A 70 -9.84 -2.39 8.19
CA GLU A 70 -8.48 -2.88 7.96
C GLU A 70 -7.75 -1.96 6.97
N LEU A 71 -6.53 -1.55 7.34
CA LEU A 71 -5.67 -0.84 6.41
C LEU A 71 -5.00 -1.84 5.47
N VAL A 72 -5.50 -1.92 4.25
CA VAL A 72 -4.93 -2.74 3.18
C VAL A 72 -3.85 -1.94 2.47
N VAL A 73 -2.64 -2.45 2.51
CA VAL A 73 -1.45 -1.87 1.88
C VAL A 73 -0.97 -2.81 0.79
N ILE A 74 -0.90 -2.30 -0.44
CA ILE A 74 -0.41 -3.04 -1.60
C ILE A 74 0.96 -2.49 -1.96
N ALA A 75 1.97 -3.34 -1.85
CA ALA A 75 3.34 -3.00 -2.15
C ALA A 75 3.88 -3.87 -3.29
N LYS A 76 4.79 -3.32 -4.10
CA LYS A 76 5.48 -4.05 -5.15
C LYS A 76 6.97 -3.93 -4.90
N ARG A 77 7.65 -5.07 -4.73
CA ARG A 77 9.12 -5.09 -4.63
C ARG A 77 9.68 -4.49 -5.92
N ARG A 78 10.44 -3.40 -5.80
CA ARG A 78 11.21 -2.85 -6.91
C ARG A 78 12.42 -3.79 -7.13
N SER A 79 12.25 -4.75 -8.03
CA SER A 79 13.31 -5.69 -8.48
C SER A 79 14.44 -4.97 -9.20
#